data_AF-A0A4S2LQ04-F1
#
_entry.id   AF-A0A4S2LQ04-F1
#
_cell.length_a   1.000
_cell.length_b   1.000
_cell.length_c   1.000
_cell.angle_alpha   90.00
_cell.angle_beta   90.00
_cell.angle_gamma   90.00
#
_symmetry.space_group_name_H-M   'P 1'
#
loop_
_entity.id
_entity.type
_entity.pdbx_description
1 polymer ?
#
loop_
_entity_poly.entity_id
_entity_poly.type
_entity_poly.pdbx_seq_one_letter_code
_entity_poly.pdbx_strand_id
1 'polypeptide(L)'
;MSCFFFVQLFERQKIKYQPINVYQDVSSSVSRVHKSGLLGLNIMANPERHIYRDPHLAAFLNKLVTDGRKLFLISNSSAAFIDRGMRFLIGEDWRELFDVIISRANKPLFFQQSANQFRHMDDRGHFKDWEGVRSLSRGHIYDGGCLEQLISLTHWNAQHILYFGDHVYSDLADVSNLQGWTTAAVIPELEHEIMVNNTLDFRRCSTKLRHLEELINNYQHASSTEARTLLRSWQLERNELRVSSKRSFNKYFGSIFRSFHNPSYFSRRLAQYAVLYTSKVSNLYRYPLDHTFYPKRTGLPHEAAWWQ
;
A
#
# COMPACT_ATOMS: atom_id res chain seq x y z
N MET A 1 5.84 13.80 -5.91
CA MET A 1 6.96 14.22 -6.79
C MET A 1 6.63 15.43 -7.64
N SER A 2 5.40 15.60 -8.16
CA SER A 2 5.07 16.67 -9.12
C SER A 2 5.30 18.10 -8.61
N CYS A 3 4.96 18.43 -7.34
CA CYS A 3 5.20 19.78 -6.80
C CYS A 3 6.68 20.15 -6.73
N PHE A 4 7.59 19.19 -6.52
CA PHE A 4 9.03 19.47 -6.47
C PHE A 4 9.56 19.98 -7.81
N PHE A 5 9.03 19.47 -8.93
CA PHE A 5 9.43 19.93 -10.26
C PHE A 5 9.00 21.38 -10.51
N PHE A 6 7.76 21.74 -10.15
CA PHE A 6 7.27 23.11 -10.29
C PHE A 6 8.03 24.09 -9.39
N VAL A 7 8.27 23.70 -8.14
CA VAL A 7 9.10 24.50 -7.20
C VAL A 7 10.50 24.72 -7.78
N GLN A 8 11.16 23.66 -8.23
CA GLN A 8 12.49 23.76 -8.84
C GLN A 8 12.50 24.64 -10.10
N LEU A 9 11.48 24.53 -10.94
CA LEU A 9 11.32 25.37 -12.13
C LEU A 9 11.15 26.84 -11.75
N PHE A 10 10.29 27.14 -10.78
CA PHE A 10 10.04 28.51 -10.33
C PHE A 10 11.27 29.13 -9.69
N GLU A 11 12.02 28.38 -8.89
CA GLU A 11 13.29 28.82 -8.32
C GLU A 11 14.32 29.13 -9.40
N ARG A 12 14.49 28.22 -10.38
CA ARG A 12 15.43 28.43 -11.51
C ARG A 12 15.08 29.65 -12.35
N GLN A 13 13.80 29.90 -12.57
CA GLN A 13 13.30 31.01 -13.38
C GLN A 13 13.03 32.28 -12.56
N LYS A 14 13.32 32.28 -11.26
CA LYS A 14 13.03 33.39 -10.32
C LYS A 14 11.57 33.86 -10.35
N ILE A 15 10.64 32.94 -10.57
CA ILE A 15 9.20 33.20 -10.53
C ILE A 15 8.76 33.26 -9.07
N LYS A 16 8.04 34.32 -8.67
CA LYS A 16 7.44 34.41 -7.33
C LYS A 16 6.21 33.51 -7.25
N TYR A 17 6.13 32.68 -6.20
CA TYR A 17 5.01 31.76 -6.01
C TYR A 17 4.68 31.61 -4.52
N GLN A 18 3.46 31.14 -4.22
CA GLN A 18 3.05 30.72 -2.89
C GLN A 18 2.97 29.19 -2.86
N PRO A 19 3.76 28.48 -2.03
CA PRO A 19 3.82 27.01 -2.04
C PRO A 19 2.47 26.33 -1.90
N ILE A 20 1.57 26.90 -1.09
CA ILE A 20 0.22 26.35 -0.87
C ILE A 20 -0.63 26.39 -2.14
N ASN A 21 -0.54 27.48 -2.93
CA ASN A 21 -1.28 27.60 -4.19
C ASN A 21 -0.77 26.58 -5.21
N VAL A 22 0.56 26.42 -5.32
CA VAL A 22 1.16 25.40 -6.20
C VAL A 22 0.70 24.00 -5.83
N TYR A 23 0.67 23.68 -4.53
CA TYR A 23 0.14 22.41 -4.05
C TYR A 23 -1.33 22.22 -4.43
N GLN A 24 -2.17 23.23 -4.18
CA GLN A 24 -3.60 23.19 -4.49
C GLN A 24 -3.85 23.02 -5.98
N ASP A 25 -3.12 23.74 -6.84
CA ASP A 25 -3.25 23.65 -8.29
C ASP A 25 -2.84 22.29 -8.82
N VAL A 26 -1.71 21.74 -8.35
CA VAL A 26 -1.25 20.40 -8.73
C VAL A 26 -2.24 19.34 -8.24
N SER A 27 -2.68 19.42 -6.98
CA SER A 27 -3.65 18.48 -6.41
C SER A 27 -4.98 18.51 -7.16
N SER A 28 -5.48 19.71 -7.47
CA SER A 28 -6.72 19.91 -8.23
C SER A 28 -6.60 19.38 -9.66
N SER A 29 -5.45 19.58 -10.30
CA SER A 29 -5.18 19.08 -11.65
C SER A 29 -5.16 17.55 -11.68
N VAL A 30 -4.47 16.91 -10.73
CA VAL A 30 -4.47 15.44 -10.58
C VAL A 30 -5.89 14.94 -10.36
N SER A 31 -6.62 15.53 -9.40
CA SER A 31 -8.03 15.19 -9.14
C SER A 31 -8.90 15.32 -10.39
N ARG A 32 -8.72 16.37 -11.20
CA ARG A 32 -9.48 16.58 -12.45
C ARG A 32 -9.19 15.50 -13.49
N VAL A 33 -7.94 15.07 -13.62
CA VAL A 33 -7.54 13.98 -14.55
C VAL A 33 -8.17 12.65 -14.14
N HIS A 34 -8.26 12.36 -12.84
CA HIS A 34 -8.95 11.16 -12.35
C HIS A 34 -10.48 11.26 -12.54
N LYS A 35 -11.09 12.39 -12.16
CA LYS A 35 -12.54 12.60 -12.24
C LYS A 35 -13.08 12.68 -13.68
N SER A 36 -12.26 13.14 -14.63
CA SER A 36 -12.66 13.20 -16.04
C SER A 36 -12.80 11.83 -16.70
N GLY A 37 -12.25 10.77 -16.08
CA GLY A 37 -12.21 9.42 -16.65
C GLY A 37 -11.21 9.25 -17.79
N LEU A 38 -10.57 10.33 -18.27
CA LEU A 38 -9.61 10.30 -19.38
C LEU A 38 -8.41 9.39 -19.09
N LEU A 39 -7.91 9.43 -17.85
CA LEU A 39 -6.83 8.53 -17.44
C LEU A 39 -7.25 7.06 -17.56
N GLY A 40 -8.46 6.75 -17.08
CA GLY A 40 -9.00 5.41 -17.16
C GLY A 40 -9.19 4.93 -18.60
N LEU A 41 -9.71 5.80 -19.47
CA LEU A 41 -9.87 5.51 -20.91
C LEU A 41 -8.51 5.25 -21.59
N ASN A 42 -7.50 6.07 -21.31
CA ASN A 42 -6.16 5.90 -21.87
C ASN A 42 -5.49 4.60 -21.40
N ILE A 43 -5.61 4.27 -20.11
CA ILE A 43 -5.11 2.99 -19.57
C ILE A 43 -5.81 1.82 -20.27
N MET A 44 -7.14 1.89 -20.42
CA MET A 44 -7.92 0.82 -21.02
C MET A 44 -7.80 0.72 -22.54
N ALA A 45 -7.26 1.74 -23.21
CA ALA A 45 -6.92 1.65 -24.63
C ALA A 45 -5.67 0.77 -24.88
N ASN A 46 -4.75 0.69 -23.91
CA ASN A 46 -3.54 -0.14 -23.98
C ASN A 46 -3.22 -0.77 -22.61
N PRO A 47 -4.06 -1.69 -22.09
CA PRO A 47 -3.93 -2.20 -20.73
C PRO A 47 -2.59 -2.91 -20.49
N GLU A 48 -2.06 -3.63 -21.48
CA GLU A 48 -0.78 -4.36 -21.39
C GLU A 48 0.42 -3.48 -21.05
N ARG A 49 0.37 -2.19 -21.43
CA ARG A 49 1.44 -1.24 -21.14
C ARG A 49 1.40 -0.71 -19.72
N HIS A 50 0.22 -0.74 -19.08
CA HIS A 50 -0.05 -0.03 -17.83
C HIS A 50 -0.39 -0.96 -16.67
N ILE A 51 -0.88 -2.16 -16.95
CA ILE A 51 -1.34 -3.12 -15.97
C ILE A 51 -0.49 -4.38 -16.11
N TYR A 52 0.24 -4.69 -15.04
CA TYR A 52 0.94 -5.97 -14.94
C TYR A 52 -0.08 -7.10 -14.70
N ARG A 53 -0.14 -8.06 -15.62
CA ARG A 53 -1.01 -9.24 -15.49
C ARG A 53 -0.29 -10.32 -14.69
N ASP A 54 -0.72 -10.49 -13.44
CA ASP A 54 -0.19 -11.54 -12.57
C ASP A 54 -0.82 -12.91 -12.91
N PRO A 55 -0.03 -13.92 -13.32
CA PRO A 55 -0.56 -15.22 -13.71
C PRO A 55 -1.23 -15.99 -12.56
N HIS A 56 -0.91 -15.68 -11.30
CA HIS A 56 -1.44 -16.39 -10.14
C HIS A 56 -2.71 -15.75 -9.55
N LEU A 57 -3.06 -14.52 -9.95
CA LEU A 57 -4.20 -13.81 -9.39
C LEU A 57 -5.52 -14.55 -9.61
N ALA A 58 -5.82 -14.94 -10.85
CA ALA A 58 -7.05 -15.64 -11.18
C ALA A 58 -7.14 -17.00 -10.45
N ALA A 59 -6.03 -17.75 -10.41
CA ALA A 59 -5.97 -19.03 -9.69
C ALA A 59 -6.18 -18.85 -8.18
N PHE A 60 -5.65 -17.77 -7.59
CA PHE A 60 -5.84 -17.46 -6.19
C PHE A 60 -7.29 -17.14 -5.83
N LEU A 61 -7.95 -16.28 -6.62
CA LEU A 61 -9.36 -15.95 -6.37
C LEU A 61 -10.26 -17.18 -6.51
N ASN A 62 -10.03 -18.01 -7.55
CA ASN A 62 -10.76 -19.27 -7.70
C ASN A 62 -10.52 -20.24 -6.54
N LYS A 63 -9.29 -20.33 -6.02
CA LYS A 63 -8.96 -21.13 -4.83
C LYS A 63 -9.80 -20.70 -3.62
N LEU A 64 -9.97 -19.40 -3.40
CA LEU A 64 -10.79 -18.86 -2.30
C LEU A 64 -12.28 -19.19 -2.50
N VAL A 65 -12.81 -18.98 -3.70
CA VAL A 65 -14.22 -19.25 -4.01
C VAL A 65 -14.55 -20.73 -3.89
N THR A 66 -13.64 -21.61 -4.35
CA THR A 66 -13.82 -23.08 -4.27
C THR A 66 -13.82 -23.59 -2.84
N ASP A 67 -13.07 -22.93 -1.94
CA ASP A 67 -13.08 -23.18 -0.49
C ASP A 67 -14.33 -22.64 0.22
N GLY A 68 -15.23 -21.97 -0.51
CA GLY A 68 -16.46 -21.39 0.04
C GLY A 68 -16.28 -20.01 0.67
N ARG A 69 -15.14 -19.34 0.44
CA ARG A 69 -14.92 -17.96 0.91
C ARG A 69 -15.66 -16.98 0.02
N LYS A 70 -16.31 -16.01 0.66
CA LYS A 70 -16.97 -14.90 -0.01
C LYS A 70 -15.98 -13.81 -0.38
N LEU A 71 -16.12 -13.24 -1.56
CA LEU A 71 -15.24 -12.18 -2.05
C LEU A 71 -16.03 -10.91 -2.31
N PHE A 72 -15.42 -9.77 -2.02
CA PHE A 72 -15.98 -8.46 -2.34
C PHE A 72 -14.91 -7.51 -2.87
N LEU A 73 -15.33 -6.55 -3.68
CA LEU A 73 -14.48 -5.54 -4.30
C LEU A 73 -15.04 -4.14 -4.01
N ILE A 74 -14.21 -3.25 -3.47
CA ILE A 74 -14.59 -1.85 -3.18
C ILE A 74 -13.59 -0.91 -3.87
N SER A 75 -14.06 -0.14 -4.85
CA SER A 75 -13.23 0.74 -5.65
C SER A 75 -13.82 2.14 -5.81
N ASN A 76 -12.95 3.15 -5.87
CA ASN A 76 -13.32 4.52 -6.21
C ASN A 76 -13.49 4.72 -7.74
N SER A 77 -13.10 3.73 -8.55
CA SER A 77 -13.24 3.79 -10.00
C SER A 77 -14.68 3.53 -10.46
N SER A 78 -14.99 3.91 -11.71
CA SER A 78 -16.28 3.62 -12.34
C SER A 78 -16.44 2.13 -12.65
N ALA A 79 -17.69 1.65 -12.70
CA ALA A 79 -18.03 0.28 -13.09
C ALA A 79 -17.37 -0.14 -14.41
N ALA A 80 -17.41 0.72 -15.43
CA ALA A 80 -16.81 0.45 -16.74
C ALA A 80 -15.28 0.26 -16.68
N PHE A 81 -14.58 1.01 -15.82
CA PHE A 81 -13.13 0.85 -15.64
C PHE A 81 -12.80 -0.45 -14.92
N ILE A 82 -13.57 -0.77 -13.87
CA ILE A 82 -13.42 -2.02 -13.12
C ILE A 82 -13.66 -3.22 -14.05
N ASP A 83 -14.76 -3.21 -14.80
CA ASP A 83 -15.13 -4.31 -15.68
C ASP A 83 -14.06 -4.61 -16.73
N ARG A 84 -13.58 -3.58 -17.45
CA ARG A 84 -12.50 -3.76 -18.43
C ARG A 84 -11.20 -4.24 -17.80
N GLY A 85 -10.81 -3.65 -16.66
CA GLY A 85 -9.58 -4.02 -15.96
C GLY A 85 -9.62 -5.46 -15.45
N MET A 86 -10.76 -5.89 -14.90
CA MET A 86 -10.92 -7.24 -14.37
C MET A 86 -11.06 -8.29 -15.47
N ARG A 87 -11.70 -7.97 -16.61
CA ARG A 87 -11.67 -8.82 -17.82
C ARG A 87 -10.24 -9.06 -18.31
N PHE A 88 -9.41 -8.01 -18.33
CA PHE A 88 -8.01 -8.13 -18.71
C PHE A 88 -7.19 -8.98 -17.72
N LEU A 89 -7.41 -8.79 -16.42
CA LEU A 89 -6.65 -9.47 -15.37
C LEU A 89 -7.04 -10.95 -15.20
N ILE A 90 -8.34 -11.24 -15.18
CA ILE A 90 -8.90 -12.53 -14.77
C ILE A 90 -9.59 -13.24 -15.94
N GLY A 91 -10.41 -12.53 -16.70
CA GLY A 91 -11.20 -13.07 -17.81
C GLY A 91 -12.66 -12.58 -17.79
N GLU A 92 -13.45 -13.03 -18.77
CA GLU A 92 -14.83 -12.58 -18.99
C GLU A 92 -15.75 -12.82 -17.78
N ASP A 93 -15.61 -13.97 -17.12
CA ASP A 93 -16.47 -14.39 -16.00
C ASP A 93 -16.01 -13.88 -14.63
N TRP A 94 -15.15 -12.84 -14.59
CA TRP A 94 -14.57 -12.34 -13.34
C TRP A 94 -15.62 -11.94 -12.30
N ARG A 95 -16.78 -11.44 -12.75
CA ARG A 95 -17.87 -10.97 -11.88
C ARG A 95 -18.40 -12.09 -11.01
N GLU A 96 -18.45 -13.31 -11.55
CA GLU A 96 -18.89 -14.49 -10.83
C GLU A 96 -17.96 -14.86 -9.68
N LEU A 97 -16.75 -14.30 -9.59
CA LEU A 97 -15.89 -14.55 -8.43
C LEU A 97 -16.33 -13.74 -7.20
N PHE A 98 -17.11 -12.67 -7.36
CA PHE A 98 -17.39 -11.71 -6.29
C PHE A 98 -18.87 -11.71 -5.89
N ASP A 99 -19.13 -11.87 -4.59
CA ASP A 99 -20.45 -11.74 -3.98
C ASP A 99 -20.95 -10.28 -3.99
N VAL A 100 -20.02 -9.32 -3.85
CA VAL A 100 -20.33 -7.89 -3.81
C VAL A 100 -19.28 -7.08 -4.58
N ILE A 101 -19.71 -6.28 -5.55
CA ILE A 101 -18.83 -5.37 -6.30
C ILE A 101 -19.35 -3.94 -6.13
N ILE A 102 -18.52 -3.03 -5.62
CA ILE A 102 -18.85 -1.63 -5.36
C ILE A 102 -17.94 -0.72 -6.17
N SER A 103 -18.53 0.04 -7.10
CA SER A 103 -17.91 1.15 -7.84
C SER A 103 -18.16 2.50 -7.17
N ARG A 104 -17.29 3.47 -7.45
CA ARG A 104 -17.35 4.84 -6.92
C ARG A 104 -17.66 4.90 -5.41
N ALA A 105 -17.05 4.00 -4.64
CA ALA A 105 -17.27 3.87 -3.20
C ALA A 105 -17.03 5.18 -2.43
N ASN A 106 -16.18 6.07 -2.97
CA ASN A 106 -15.80 7.34 -2.35
C ASN A 106 -15.03 7.15 -1.03
N LYS A 107 -14.13 6.16 -0.99
CA LYS A 107 -13.18 5.96 0.11
C LYS A 107 -12.32 7.23 0.31
N PRO A 108 -12.07 7.66 1.56
CA PRO A 108 -12.39 6.98 2.82
C PRO A 108 -13.82 7.20 3.33
N LEU A 109 -14.62 8.09 2.73
CA LEU A 109 -15.96 8.45 3.21
C LEU A 109 -16.91 7.25 3.27
N PHE A 110 -16.72 6.25 2.40
CA PHE A 110 -17.41 4.95 2.46
C PHE A 110 -17.40 4.32 3.86
N PHE A 111 -16.25 4.42 4.55
CA PHE A 111 -16.03 3.81 5.87
C PHE A 111 -16.37 4.76 7.02
N GLN A 112 -16.49 6.07 6.75
CA GLN A 112 -16.66 7.10 7.78
C GLN A 112 -18.11 7.61 7.89
N GLN A 113 -18.87 7.59 6.79
CA GLN A 113 -20.21 8.20 6.71
C GLN A 113 -21.28 7.15 6.42
N SER A 114 -22.41 7.25 7.12
CA SER A 114 -23.53 6.31 7.00
C SER A 114 -24.66 6.77 6.05
N ALA A 115 -24.57 7.98 5.48
CA ALA A 115 -25.70 8.59 4.77
C ALA A 115 -25.91 8.12 3.32
N ASN A 116 -24.93 7.43 2.72
CA ASN A 116 -24.99 7.07 1.29
C ASN A 116 -25.63 5.70 1.08
N GLN A 117 -26.56 5.60 0.12
CA GLN A 117 -27.16 4.34 -0.28
C GLN A 117 -26.55 3.78 -1.57
N PHE A 118 -26.43 2.46 -1.66
CA PHE A 118 -26.08 1.75 -2.88
C PHE A 118 -27.12 1.97 -3.97
N ARG A 119 -26.65 2.06 -5.21
CA ARG A 119 -27.48 2.09 -6.42
C ARG A 119 -27.12 0.93 -7.33
N HIS A 120 -28.12 0.32 -7.95
CA HIS A 120 -27.92 -0.78 -8.87
C HIS A 120 -27.42 -0.26 -10.23
N MET A 121 -26.35 -0.86 -10.76
CA MET A 121 -25.83 -0.56 -12.10
C MET A 121 -26.27 -1.63 -13.10
N ASP A 122 -26.67 -1.22 -14.30
CA ASP A 122 -26.84 -2.14 -15.43
C ASP A 122 -25.46 -2.55 -16.02
N ASP A 123 -25.46 -3.50 -16.94
CA ASP A 123 -24.23 -3.96 -17.61
C ASP A 123 -23.56 -2.87 -18.46
N ARG A 124 -24.30 -1.81 -18.81
CA ARG A 124 -23.80 -0.65 -19.56
C ARG A 124 -23.23 0.42 -18.65
N GLY A 125 -23.32 0.26 -17.32
CA GLY A 125 -22.84 1.21 -16.34
C GLY A 125 -23.78 2.41 -16.13
N HIS A 126 -25.08 2.26 -16.40
CA HIS A 126 -26.13 3.20 -16.03
C HIS A 126 -26.86 2.74 -14.77
N PHE A 127 -27.56 3.67 -14.10
CA PHE A 127 -28.45 3.30 -13.01
C PHE A 127 -29.61 2.48 -13.56
N LYS A 128 -29.74 1.25 -13.07
CA LYS A 128 -30.84 0.35 -13.43
C LYS A 128 -32.15 0.84 -12.80
N ASP A 129 -32.08 1.18 -11.53
CA ASP A 129 -33.22 1.61 -10.71
C ASP A 129 -32.85 2.85 -9.88
N TRP A 130 -33.85 3.69 -9.59
CA TRP A 130 -33.70 4.86 -8.72
C TRP A 130 -34.01 4.55 -7.25
N GLU A 131 -34.52 3.35 -6.96
CA GLU A 131 -34.75 2.88 -5.59
C GLU A 131 -33.45 2.44 -4.91
N GLY A 132 -33.42 2.55 -3.58
CA GLY A 132 -32.32 2.05 -2.77
C GLY A 132 -32.21 0.52 -2.85
N VAL A 133 -30.98 0.02 -2.94
CA VAL A 133 -30.71 -1.43 -3.00
C VAL A 133 -31.13 -2.10 -1.69
N ARG A 134 -31.98 -3.12 -1.79
CA ARG A 134 -32.49 -3.91 -0.66
C ARG A 134 -31.81 -5.27 -0.47
N SER A 135 -31.08 -5.75 -1.48
CA SER A 135 -30.32 -7.00 -1.42
C SER A 135 -29.12 -6.94 -2.35
N LEU A 136 -28.06 -7.65 -1.98
CA LEU A 136 -26.84 -7.78 -2.77
C LEU A 136 -26.80 -9.17 -3.42
N SER A 137 -26.50 -9.20 -4.71
CA SER A 137 -26.46 -10.40 -5.53
C SER A 137 -25.09 -10.56 -6.17
N ARG A 138 -24.60 -11.80 -6.18
CA ARG A 138 -23.34 -12.18 -6.83
C ARG A 138 -23.30 -11.70 -8.29
N GLY A 139 -22.13 -11.28 -8.74
CA GLY A 139 -21.91 -10.80 -10.11
C GLY A 139 -22.45 -9.39 -10.42
N HIS A 140 -23.23 -8.78 -9.53
CA HIS A 140 -23.80 -7.45 -9.76
C HIS A 140 -22.89 -6.34 -9.24
N ILE A 141 -22.89 -5.20 -9.96
CA ILE A 141 -22.11 -4.01 -9.62
C ILE A 141 -23.05 -2.96 -9.01
N TYR A 142 -22.64 -2.41 -7.87
CA TYR A 142 -23.32 -1.38 -7.13
C TYR A 142 -22.50 -0.10 -7.11
N ASP A 143 -23.13 1.06 -7.15
CA ASP A 143 -22.44 2.36 -7.09
C ASP A 143 -22.66 3.04 -5.73
N GLY A 144 -21.58 3.59 -5.15
CA GLY A 144 -21.62 4.36 -3.91
C GLY A 144 -21.86 3.51 -2.66
N GLY A 145 -22.89 3.88 -1.88
CA GLY A 145 -23.22 3.27 -0.60
C GLY A 145 -22.27 3.61 0.55
N CYS A 146 -22.43 2.89 1.65
CA CYS A 146 -21.62 3.02 2.86
C CYS A 146 -21.39 1.65 3.50
N LEU A 147 -20.40 1.59 4.41
CA LEU A 147 -20.09 0.37 5.14
C LEU A 147 -21.25 -0.14 6.01
N GLU A 148 -21.99 0.75 6.67
CA GLU A 148 -23.13 0.37 7.51
C GLU A 148 -24.19 -0.38 6.69
N GLN A 149 -24.50 0.12 5.49
CA GLN A 149 -25.40 -0.55 4.57
C GLN A 149 -24.82 -1.87 4.06
N LEU A 150 -23.50 -1.95 3.81
CA LEU A 150 -22.87 -3.21 3.41
C LEU A 150 -23.05 -4.28 4.48
N ILE A 151 -22.80 -3.94 5.75
CA ILE A 151 -22.95 -4.87 6.88
C ILE A 151 -24.42 -5.26 7.06
N SER A 152 -25.35 -4.30 6.94
CA SER A 152 -26.78 -4.58 7.11
C SER A 152 -27.35 -5.48 6.01
N LEU A 153 -26.87 -5.35 4.77
CA LEU A 153 -27.31 -6.17 3.63
C LEU A 153 -26.63 -7.53 3.57
N THR A 154 -25.39 -7.65 4.04
CA THR A 154 -24.62 -8.91 3.97
C THR A 154 -24.72 -9.76 5.25
N HIS A 155 -24.99 -9.12 6.38
CA HIS A 155 -24.90 -9.70 7.72
C HIS A 155 -23.54 -10.34 8.03
N TRP A 156 -22.47 -9.89 7.37
CA TRP A 156 -21.13 -10.42 7.61
C TRP A 156 -20.58 -9.96 8.95
N ASN A 157 -19.94 -10.89 9.67
CA ASN A 157 -19.24 -10.58 10.91
C ASN A 157 -17.91 -9.89 10.60
N ALA A 158 -17.74 -8.67 11.11
CA ALA A 158 -16.53 -7.86 11.00
C ALA A 158 -15.23 -8.63 11.34
N GLN A 159 -15.27 -9.50 12.35
CA GLN A 159 -14.09 -10.26 12.80
C GLN A 159 -13.63 -11.32 11.77
N HIS A 160 -14.51 -11.72 10.85
CA HIS A 160 -14.22 -12.70 9.81
C HIS A 160 -13.93 -12.05 8.45
N ILE A 161 -13.77 -10.72 8.40
CA ILE A 161 -13.45 -9.99 7.18
C ILE A 161 -11.97 -9.67 7.13
N LEU A 162 -11.33 -10.07 6.03
CA LEU A 162 -9.96 -9.67 5.67
C LEU A 162 -10.03 -8.72 4.47
N TYR A 163 -9.66 -7.46 4.69
CA TYR A 163 -9.69 -6.42 3.65
C TYR A 163 -8.27 -6.04 3.20
N PHE A 164 -8.05 -6.11 1.89
CA PHE A 164 -6.80 -5.71 1.26
C PHE A 164 -6.89 -4.30 0.70
N GLY A 165 -5.87 -3.47 0.94
CA GLY A 165 -5.75 -2.13 0.38
C GLY A 165 -4.31 -1.76 0.09
N ASP A 166 -4.08 -0.93 -0.91
CA ASP A 166 -2.76 -0.43 -1.29
C ASP A 166 -2.44 0.90 -0.59
N HIS A 167 -3.46 1.67 -0.20
CA HIS A 167 -3.26 2.94 0.45
C HIS A 167 -3.59 2.90 1.95
N VAL A 168 -2.54 2.84 2.77
CA VAL A 168 -2.64 2.75 4.26
C VAL A 168 -3.64 3.72 4.88
N TYR A 169 -3.69 4.98 4.41
CA TYR A 169 -4.60 5.99 4.98
C TYR A 169 -6.05 5.88 4.50
N SER A 170 -6.32 5.87 3.19
CA SER A 170 -7.69 5.89 2.67
C SER A 170 -8.38 4.52 2.72
N ASP A 171 -7.61 3.43 2.77
CA ASP A 171 -8.16 2.08 2.75
C ASP A 171 -8.11 1.38 4.11
N LEU A 172 -7.03 1.54 4.90
CA LEU A 172 -6.78 0.65 6.04
C LEU A 172 -7.01 1.30 7.40
N ALA A 173 -6.66 2.58 7.56
CA ALA A 173 -6.68 3.25 8.87
C ALA A 173 -8.07 3.26 9.52
N ASP A 174 -9.10 3.69 8.79
CA ASP A 174 -10.47 3.76 9.34
C ASP A 174 -11.08 2.38 9.51
N VAL A 175 -10.81 1.47 8.58
CA VAL A 175 -11.30 0.09 8.58
C VAL A 175 -10.78 -0.69 9.78
N SER A 176 -9.49 -0.54 10.11
CA SER A 176 -8.87 -1.20 11.25
C SER A 176 -9.31 -0.58 12.58
N ASN A 177 -9.26 0.75 12.72
CA ASN A 177 -9.51 1.41 14.01
C ASN A 177 -11.00 1.44 14.41
N LEU A 178 -11.90 1.64 13.46
CA LEU A 178 -13.32 1.94 13.77
C LEU A 178 -14.21 0.70 13.64
N GLN A 179 -13.82 -0.28 12.83
CA GLN A 179 -14.75 -1.30 12.32
C GLN A 179 -14.36 -2.74 12.68
N GLY A 180 -13.17 -2.95 13.26
CA GLY A 180 -12.73 -4.26 13.74
C GLY A 180 -12.45 -5.29 12.64
N TRP A 181 -12.36 -4.86 11.38
CA TRP A 181 -11.97 -5.72 10.26
C TRP A 181 -10.48 -6.05 10.35
N THR A 182 -10.11 -7.25 9.93
CA THR A 182 -8.70 -7.59 9.74
C THR A 182 -8.23 -6.95 8.44
N THR A 183 -7.13 -6.22 8.48
CA THR A 183 -6.62 -5.44 7.32
C THR A 183 -5.25 -5.94 6.88
N ALA A 184 -5.05 -6.03 5.56
CA ALA A 184 -3.78 -6.36 4.94
C ALA A 184 -3.38 -5.31 3.90
N ALA A 185 -2.10 -4.98 3.84
CA ALA A 185 -1.59 -3.99 2.90
C ALA A 185 -0.92 -4.63 1.67
N VAL A 186 -1.17 -4.06 0.50
CA VAL A 186 -0.47 -4.40 -0.75
C VAL A 186 0.52 -3.28 -1.06
N ILE A 187 1.82 -3.59 -1.03
CA ILE A 187 2.90 -2.60 -1.18
C ILE A 187 3.82 -3.04 -2.32
N PRO A 188 3.56 -2.64 -3.58
CA PRO A 188 4.36 -3.05 -4.72
C PRO A 188 5.86 -2.75 -4.56
N GLU A 189 6.22 -1.65 -3.90
CA GLU A 189 7.61 -1.24 -3.63
C GLU A 189 8.38 -2.26 -2.78
N LEU A 190 7.68 -3.14 -2.06
CA LEU A 190 8.29 -4.17 -1.23
C LEU A 190 9.19 -5.13 -2.03
N GLU A 191 8.84 -5.43 -3.29
CA GLU A 191 9.67 -6.31 -4.13
C GLU A 191 11.06 -5.73 -4.37
N HIS A 192 11.12 -4.43 -4.70
CA HIS A 192 12.39 -3.74 -4.90
C HIS A 192 13.20 -3.64 -3.60
N GLU A 193 12.53 -3.37 -2.48
CA GLU A 193 13.17 -3.32 -1.16
C GLU A 193 13.79 -4.67 -0.78
N ILE A 194 13.07 -5.78 -0.98
CA ILE A 194 13.59 -7.12 -0.74
C ILE A 194 14.77 -7.42 -1.67
N MET A 195 14.68 -7.05 -2.96
CA MET A 195 15.75 -7.24 -3.92
C MET A 195 17.03 -6.52 -3.49
N VAL A 196 16.95 -5.23 -3.16
CA VAL A 196 18.10 -4.42 -2.71
C VAL A 196 18.72 -5.00 -1.44
N ASN A 197 17.90 -5.35 -0.44
CA ASN A 197 18.36 -5.95 0.82
C ASN A 197 19.11 -7.28 0.60
N ASN A 198 18.79 -8.01 -0.46
CA ASN A 198 19.41 -9.29 -0.79
C ASN A 198 20.67 -9.17 -1.65
N THR A 199 21.05 -7.98 -2.10
CA THR A 199 22.30 -7.76 -2.83
C THR A 199 23.52 -7.96 -1.93
N LEU A 200 24.62 -8.47 -2.51
CA LEU A 200 25.88 -8.68 -1.78
C LEU A 200 26.43 -7.35 -1.23
N ASP A 201 26.37 -6.29 -2.01
CA ASP A 201 26.90 -4.97 -1.62
C ASP A 201 26.16 -4.41 -0.42
N PHE A 202 24.82 -4.49 -0.42
CA PHE A 202 24.02 -4.02 0.71
C PHE A 202 24.28 -4.85 1.98
N ARG A 203 24.37 -6.18 1.86
CA ARG A 203 24.66 -7.08 2.99
C ARG A 203 26.06 -6.83 3.58
N ARG A 204 27.06 -6.64 2.72
CA ARG A 204 28.44 -6.29 3.12
C ARG A 204 28.47 -4.93 3.82
N CYS A 205 27.85 -3.92 3.23
CA CYS A 205 27.77 -2.58 3.81
C CYS A 205 27.09 -2.61 5.18
N SER A 206 25.94 -3.30 5.30
CA SER A 206 25.19 -3.42 6.55
C SER A 206 25.99 -4.15 7.64
N THR A 207 26.71 -5.21 7.28
CA THR A 207 27.55 -5.98 8.21
C THR A 207 28.75 -5.17 8.69
N LYS A 208 29.42 -4.48 7.77
CA LYS A 208 30.54 -3.60 8.09
C LYS A 208 30.11 -2.44 8.98
N LEU A 209 28.97 -1.83 8.67
CA LEU A 209 28.40 -0.73 9.47
C LEU A 209 28.13 -1.18 10.91
N ARG A 210 27.53 -2.36 11.11
CA ARG A 210 27.24 -2.90 12.44
C ARG A 210 28.50 -3.10 13.27
N HIS A 211 29.51 -3.80 12.74
CA HIS A 211 30.77 -4.02 13.46
C HIS A 211 31.49 -2.70 13.75
N LEU A 212 31.44 -1.74 12.83
CA LEU A 212 32.05 -0.43 13.04
C LEU A 212 31.33 0.34 14.16
N GLU A 213 30.00 0.27 14.24
CA GLU A 213 29.23 0.88 15.32
C GLU A 213 29.52 0.22 16.68
N GLU A 214 29.70 -1.10 16.73
CA GLU A 214 30.13 -1.83 17.93
C GLU A 214 31.53 -1.40 18.39
N LEU A 215 32.50 -1.32 17.47
CA LEU A 215 33.85 -0.83 17.78
C LEU A 215 33.82 0.61 18.29
N ILE A 216 33.07 1.51 17.64
CA ILE A 216 32.92 2.89 18.09
C ILE A 216 32.32 2.93 19.50
N ASN A 217 31.26 2.16 19.77
CA ASN A 217 30.61 2.13 21.08
C ASN A 217 31.54 1.63 22.20
N ASN A 218 32.35 0.60 21.92
CA ASN A 218 33.26 0.01 22.90
C ASN A 218 34.46 0.91 23.21
N TYR A 219 34.92 1.70 22.25
CA TYR A 219 36.16 2.47 22.37
C TYR A 219 35.95 4.00 22.43
N GLN A 220 34.71 4.50 22.52
CA GLN A 220 34.40 5.95 22.48
C GLN A 220 35.09 6.81 23.56
N HIS A 221 35.56 6.20 24.65
CA HIS A 221 36.24 6.90 25.76
C HIS A 221 37.77 6.76 25.74
N ALA A 222 38.35 6.22 24.66
CA ALA A 222 39.80 6.09 24.56
C ALA A 222 40.52 7.46 24.60
N SER A 223 41.52 7.57 25.47
CA SER A 223 42.11 8.86 25.85
C SER A 223 43.35 9.25 25.04
N SER A 224 44.04 8.29 24.41
CA SER A 224 45.25 8.56 23.63
C SER A 224 44.96 9.36 22.36
N THR A 225 45.94 10.11 21.88
CA THR A 225 45.81 10.96 20.69
C THR A 225 45.63 10.11 19.43
N GLU A 226 46.33 8.98 19.36
CA GLU A 226 46.23 7.98 18.30
C GLU A 226 44.84 7.37 18.25
N ALA A 227 44.29 6.97 19.41
CA ALA A 227 42.96 6.40 19.49
C ALA A 227 41.87 7.40 19.09
N ARG A 228 41.99 8.68 19.52
CA ARG A 228 41.07 9.74 19.09
C ARG A 228 41.11 9.99 17.58
N THR A 229 42.29 9.87 16.96
CA THR A 229 42.45 10.02 15.50
C THR A 229 41.81 8.85 14.75
N LEU A 230 42.00 7.62 15.23
CA LEU A 230 41.36 6.42 14.69
C LEU A 230 39.83 6.44 14.86
N LEU A 231 39.33 6.87 16.02
CA LEU A 231 37.89 7.02 16.24
C LEU A 231 37.26 8.02 15.26
N ARG A 232 37.96 9.12 14.94
CA ARG A 232 37.50 10.08 13.93
C ARG A 232 37.43 9.45 12.54
N SER A 233 38.43 8.65 12.14
CA SER A 233 38.38 7.97 10.84
C SER A 233 37.25 6.94 10.76
N TRP A 234 37.02 6.18 11.84
CA TRP A 234 35.87 5.27 11.94
C TRP A 234 34.52 6.01 11.88
N GLN A 235 34.40 7.18 12.50
CA GLN A 235 33.18 7.99 12.41
C GLN A 235 32.91 8.50 10.98
N LEU A 236 33.97 8.87 10.24
CA LEU A 236 33.86 9.25 8.83
C LEU A 236 33.42 8.07 7.97
N GLU A 237 34.09 6.92 8.11
CA GLU A 237 33.76 5.69 7.39
C GLU A 237 32.32 5.24 7.70
N ARG A 238 31.89 5.33 8.97
CA ARG A 238 30.50 5.06 9.38
C ARG A 238 29.52 5.95 8.61
N ASN A 239 29.81 7.25 8.49
CA ASN A 239 28.93 8.17 7.79
C ASN A 239 28.86 7.84 6.28
N GLU A 240 29.97 7.46 5.66
CA GLU A 240 30.00 7.02 4.26
C GLU A 240 29.20 5.74 4.04
N LEU A 241 29.35 4.75 4.92
CA LEU A 241 28.57 3.50 4.89
C LEU A 241 27.07 3.78 5.08
N ARG A 242 26.70 4.66 6.01
CA ARG A 242 25.29 5.07 6.21
C ARG A 242 24.70 5.72 4.97
N VAL A 243 25.45 6.60 4.30
CA VAL A 243 24.98 7.30 3.09
C VAL A 243 24.92 6.35 1.90
N SER A 244 25.91 5.48 1.71
CA SER A 244 25.92 4.49 0.62
C SER A 244 24.79 3.49 0.75
N SER A 245 24.57 2.93 1.94
CA SER A 245 23.45 2.02 2.25
C SER A 245 22.10 2.67 1.94
N LYS A 246 21.90 3.94 2.33
CA LYS A 246 20.67 4.67 1.99
C LYS A 246 20.48 4.81 0.47
N ARG A 247 21.55 5.09 -0.27
CA ARG A 247 21.52 5.28 -1.73
C ARG A 247 21.35 3.99 -2.52
N SER A 248 21.51 2.82 -1.91
CA SER A 248 21.25 1.52 -2.54
C SER A 248 19.78 1.30 -2.91
N PHE A 249 18.86 2.01 -2.24
CA PHE A 249 17.44 2.06 -2.60
C PHE A 249 17.21 3.22 -3.58
N ASN A 250 16.32 4.17 -3.25
CA ASN A 250 16.20 5.39 -4.02
C ASN A 250 17.36 6.36 -3.69
N LYS A 251 18.06 6.85 -4.71
CA LYS A 251 19.18 7.81 -4.58
C LYS A 251 18.84 9.06 -3.75
N TYR A 252 17.60 9.54 -3.83
CA TYR A 252 17.16 10.78 -3.19
C TYR A 252 16.48 10.53 -1.85
N PHE A 253 15.57 9.56 -1.78
CA PHE A 253 14.73 9.34 -0.60
C PHE A 253 15.19 8.18 0.28
N GLY A 254 15.95 7.23 -0.26
CA GLY A 254 16.31 5.99 0.41
C GLY A 254 15.17 4.97 0.40
N SER A 255 15.14 4.12 1.43
CA SER A 255 14.09 3.11 1.63
C SER A 255 12.76 3.76 2.04
N ILE A 256 11.64 3.22 1.54
CA ILE A 256 10.30 3.60 1.99
C ILE A 256 10.07 3.14 3.43
N PHE A 257 10.72 2.05 3.86
CA PHE A 257 10.48 1.45 5.17
C PHE A 257 11.38 2.00 6.28
N ARG A 258 12.54 2.58 5.94
CA ARG A 258 13.54 2.95 6.95
C ARG A 258 14.33 4.20 6.56
N SER A 259 14.59 5.05 7.55
CA SER A 259 15.58 6.12 7.48
C SER A 259 16.68 5.86 8.49
N PHE A 260 17.84 5.43 7.99
CA PHE A 260 18.97 4.94 8.80
C PHE A 260 18.55 3.81 9.75
N HIS A 261 18.56 4.04 11.06
CA HIS A 261 18.16 3.06 12.06
C HIS A 261 16.65 3.06 12.33
N ASN A 262 15.94 4.15 12.01
CA ASN A 262 14.55 4.32 12.41
C ASN A 262 13.56 3.83 11.35
N PRO A 263 12.50 3.11 11.74
CA PRO A 263 11.36 2.90 10.88
C PRO A 263 10.81 4.24 10.39
N SER A 264 10.54 4.33 9.10
CA SER A 264 9.92 5.50 8.48
C SER A 264 8.52 5.73 9.06
N TYR A 265 7.97 6.93 8.84
CA TYR A 265 6.58 7.21 9.20
C TYR A 265 5.61 6.22 8.52
N PHE A 266 5.88 5.88 7.25
CA PHE A 266 5.13 4.87 6.51
C PHE A 266 5.14 3.51 7.22
N SER A 267 6.32 2.99 7.61
CA SER A 267 6.43 1.71 8.33
C SER A 267 5.67 1.69 9.65
N ARG A 268 5.73 2.78 10.42
CA ARG A 268 5.03 2.85 11.71
C ARG A 268 3.52 2.79 11.52
N ARG A 269 3.00 3.51 10.52
CA ARG A 269 1.57 3.48 10.20
C ARG A 269 1.13 2.16 9.60
N LEU A 270 1.96 1.56 8.76
CA LEU A 270 1.72 0.23 8.23
C LEU A 270 1.59 -0.80 9.35
N ALA A 271 2.54 -0.82 10.30
CA ALA A 271 2.50 -1.71 11.46
C ALA A 271 1.29 -1.45 12.38
N GLN A 272 0.73 -0.24 12.36
CA GLN A 272 -0.46 0.09 13.14
C GLN A 272 -1.75 -0.42 12.49
N TYR A 273 -1.85 -0.36 11.15
CA TYR A 273 -3.11 -0.54 10.43
C TYR A 273 -3.19 -1.79 9.56
N ALA A 274 -2.13 -2.59 9.47
CA ALA A 274 -2.14 -3.83 8.71
C ALA A 274 -1.52 -4.96 9.52
N VAL A 275 -2.28 -6.04 9.72
CA VAL A 275 -1.76 -7.24 10.39
C VAL A 275 -0.80 -8.02 9.50
N LEU A 276 -0.96 -7.87 8.18
CA LEU A 276 -0.17 -8.52 7.14
C LEU A 276 0.12 -7.50 6.04
N TYR A 277 1.29 -7.58 5.41
CA TYR A 277 1.55 -6.86 4.17
C TYR A 277 2.32 -7.73 3.18
N THR A 278 2.08 -7.50 1.90
CA THR A 278 2.65 -8.26 0.77
C THR A 278 2.86 -7.34 -0.43
N SER A 279 3.71 -7.70 -1.39
CA SER A 279 3.84 -6.93 -2.64
C SER A 279 2.63 -7.10 -3.55
N LYS A 280 2.06 -8.30 -3.56
CA LYS A 280 0.91 -8.71 -4.38
C LYS A 280 0.01 -9.63 -3.57
N VAL A 281 -1.29 -9.55 -3.80
CA VAL A 281 -2.28 -10.42 -3.13
C VAL A 281 -2.06 -11.89 -3.49
N SER A 282 -1.71 -12.15 -4.75
CA SER A 282 -1.39 -13.48 -5.30
C SER A 282 -0.23 -14.20 -4.60
N ASN A 283 0.64 -13.51 -3.87
CA ASN A 283 1.69 -14.17 -3.07
C ASN A 283 1.10 -15.15 -2.05
N LEU A 284 -0.14 -14.91 -1.61
CA LEU A 284 -0.87 -15.79 -0.70
C LEU A 284 -1.32 -17.10 -1.34
N TYR A 285 -1.30 -17.20 -2.68
CA TYR A 285 -1.59 -18.44 -3.40
C TYR A 285 -0.72 -19.61 -2.93
N ARG A 286 0.53 -19.31 -2.54
CA ARG A 286 1.54 -20.27 -2.08
C ARG A 286 1.23 -20.87 -0.71
N TYR A 287 0.30 -20.30 0.04
CA TYR A 287 -0.05 -20.78 1.37
C TYR A 287 -1.34 -21.62 1.31
N PRO A 288 -1.43 -22.69 2.13
CA PRO A 288 -2.70 -23.33 2.45
C PRO A 288 -3.70 -22.32 3.04
N LEU A 289 -5.00 -22.57 2.87
CA LEU A 289 -6.04 -21.62 3.31
C LEU A 289 -6.29 -21.66 4.83
N ASP A 290 -5.88 -22.73 5.50
CA ASP A 290 -5.85 -22.93 6.94
C ASP A 290 -4.54 -22.46 7.60
N HIS A 291 -3.65 -21.82 6.83
CA HIS A 291 -2.37 -21.35 7.35
C HIS A 291 -2.56 -20.22 8.39
N THR A 292 -1.93 -20.39 9.56
CA THR A 292 -1.90 -19.40 10.62
C THR A 292 -0.56 -18.66 10.62
N PHE A 293 -0.59 -17.34 10.42
CA PHE A 293 0.59 -16.49 10.47
C PHE A 293 0.90 -16.05 11.90
N TYR A 294 2.08 -16.39 12.41
CA TYR A 294 2.55 -15.93 13.71
C TYR A 294 3.51 -14.75 13.55
N PRO A 295 3.22 -13.58 14.17
CA PRO A 295 4.12 -12.44 14.10
C PRO A 295 5.41 -12.71 14.87
N LYS A 296 6.53 -12.19 14.37
CA LYS A 296 7.79 -12.18 15.13
C LYS A 296 7.67 -11.16 16.26
N ARG A 297 8.09 -11.54 17.47
CA ARG A 297 8.14 -10.63 18.60
C ARG A 297 9.15 -9.52 18.33
N THR A 298 8.74 -8.27 18.51
CA THR A 298 9.64 -7.12 18.47
C THR A 298 10.27 -6.95 19.85
N GLY A 299 11.59 -7.11 19.94
CA GLY A 299 12.32 -6.94 21.20
C GLY A 299 12.29 -5.49 21.69
N LEU A 300 12.11 -5.30 23.00
CA LEU A 300 12.24 -3.99 23.66
C LEU A 300 13.69 -3.71 24.05
N PRO A 301 14.13 -2.44 24.15
CA PRO A 301 15.53 -2.12 24.46
C PRO A 301 16.06 -2.66 25.80
N HIS A 302 15.17 -2.98 26.74
CA HIS A 302 15.51 -3.55 28.05
C HIS A 302 15.45 -5.08 28.08
N GLU A 303 15.04 -5.72 26.97
CA GLU A 303 15.00 -7.17 26.86
C GLU A 303 16.38 -7.70 26.48
N ALA A 304 16.78 -8.80 27.12
CA ALA A 304 18.11 -9.36 26.94
C ALA A 304 18.33 -9.91 25.52
N ALA A 305 19.55 -9.77 25.01
CA ALA A 305 19.89 -10.02 23.61
C ALA A 305 19.92 -11.50 23.18
N TRP A 306 19.80 -12.46 24.09
CA TRP A 306 19.82 -13.91 23.77
C TRP A 306 18.60 -14.41 22.98
N TRP A 307 17.70 -13.49 22.60
CA TRP A 307 16.50 -13.73 21.81
C TRP A 307 16.55 -13.16 20.37
N GLN A 308 17.58 -12.38 20.00
CA GLN A 308 17.70 -11.68 18.71
C GLN A 308 18.64 -12.40 17.74
#